data_AF-A0A1E5BHI6-F1
#
_entry.id   AF-A0A1E5BHI6-F1
#
_cell.length_a   1.000
_cell.length_b   1.000
_cell.length_c   1.000
_cell.angle_alpha   90.00
_cell.angle_beta   90.00
_cell.angle_gamma   90.00
#
_symmetry.space_group_name_H-M   'P 1'
#
loop_
_entity.id
_entity.type
_entity.pdbx_description
1 polymer ?
#
loop_
_entity_poly.entity_id
_entity_poly.type
_entity_poly.pdbx_seq_one_letter_code
_entity_poly.pdbx_strand_id
1 'polypeptide(L)'
;MEKNSKFERWTEERKKGMLNYVAKSTLYLGILLIIGRIIGYLVSGNAQFNGDFFAELSLNIAVIVIVSGFINSVIWYVKEFKYRNSL
;
A
#
# COMPACT_ATOMS: atom_id res chain seq x y z
N MET A 1 28.68 6.97 -1.79
CA MET A 1 28.13 7.39 -0.48
C MET A 1 26.60 7.18 -0.39
N GLU A 2 26.05 6.12 -1.01
CA GLU A 2 24.57 5.93 -1.13
C GLU A 2 23.97 5.05 -0.02
N LYS A 3 24.81 4.38 0.78
CA LYS A 3 24.40 3.36 1.76
C LYS A 3 23.70 3.94 3.00
N ASN A 4 23.94 5.21 3.33
CA ASN A 4 23.38 5.85 4.53
C ASN A 4 21.92 6.31 4.36
N SER A 5 21.53 6.88 3.22
CA SER A 5 20.21 7.51 3.10
C SER A 5 19.04 6.52 3.21
N LYS A 6 19.17 5.31 2.61
CA LYS A 6 18.16 4.25 2.73
C LYS A 6 18.09 3.68 4.15
N PHE A 7 19.22 3.62 4.84
CA PHE A 7 19.32 3.13 6.21
C PHE A 7 18.77 4.14 7.22
N GLU A 8 19.08 5.42 7.06
CA GLU A 8 18.52 6.53 7.84
C GLU A 8 17.00 6.59 7.68
N ARG A 9 16.50 6.52 6.43
CA ARG A 9 15.05 6.51 6.17
C ARG A 9 14.35 5.33 6.83
N TRP A 10 14.93 4.14 6.75
CA TRP A 10 14.39 2.96 7.45
C TRP A 10 14.45 3.10 8.97
N THR A 11 15.50 3.74 9.50
CA THR A 11 15.66 4.02 10.94
C THR A 11 14.60 5.00 11.46
N GLU A 12 14.13 5.92 10.62
CA GLU A 12 12.99 6.79 10.95
C GLU A 12 11.64 6.07 10.82
N GLU A 13 11.44 5.28 9.75
CA GLU A 13 10.22 4.51 9.54
C GLU A 13 10.00 3.47 10.63
N ARG A 14 11.06 2.78 11.09
CA ARG A 14 10.97 1.75 12.14
C ARG A 14 10.46 2.30 13.47
N LYS A 15 10.81 3.55 13.81
CA LYS A 15 10.37 4.20 15.06
C LYS A 15 8.86 4.38 15.13
N LYS A 16 8.20 4.49 13.97
CA LYS A 16 6.74 4.63 13.87
C LYS A 16 6.02 3.28 13.96
N GLY A 17 6.76 2.17 13.89
CA GLY A 17 6.25 0.81 14.04
C GLY A 17 5.66 0.22 12.76
N MET A 18 5.48 -1.10 12.80
CA MET A 18 5.00 -1.92 11.68
C MET A 18 3.61 -1.53 11.21
N LEU A 19 2.68 -1.29 12.14
CA LEU A 19 1.31 -0.92 11.81
C LEU A 19 1.24 0.39 11.01
N ASN A 20 2.01 1.40 11.41
CA ASN A 20 2.06 2.66 10.67
C ASN A 20 2.66 2.49 9.26
N TYR A 21 3.68 1.64 9.12
CA TYR A 21 4.25 1.32 7.81
C TYR A 21 3.24 0.62 6.90
N VAL A 22 2.62 -0.46 7.39
CA VAL A 22 1.62 -1.22 6.64
C VAL A 22 0.41 -0.34 6.31
N ALA A 23 -0.10 0.43 7.26
CA ALA A 23 -1.23 1.33 7.04
C ALA A 23 -0.94 2.37 5.96
N LYS A 24 0.22 3.05 6.00
CA LYS A 24 0.59 4.02 4.96
C LYS A 24 0.69 3.38 3.59
N SER A 25 1.41 2.26 3.48
CA SER A 25 1.57 1.57 2.20
C SER A 25 0.24 1.08 1.64
N THR A 26 -0.64 0.55 2.49
CA THR A 26 -1.99 0.13 2.09
C THR A 26 -2.85 1.32 1.68
N LEU A 27 -2.79 2.45 2.38
CA LEU A 27 -3.52 3.67 2.00
C LEU A 27 -3.09 4.19 0.63
N TYR A 28 -1.79 4.23 0.34
CA TYR A 28 -1.30 4.64 -0.99
C TYR A 28 -1.82 3.73 -2.11
N LEU A 29 -1.81 2.41 -1.89
CA LEU A 29 -2.35 1.46 -2.87
C LEU A 29 -3.87 1.61 -3.04
N GLY A 30 -4.60 1.83 -1.95
CA GLY A 30 -6.04 2.10 -1.99
C GLY A 30 -6.38 3.34 -2.81
N ILE A 31 -5.69 4.46 -2.55
CA ILE A 31 -5.87 5.71 -3.31
C ILE A 31 -5.55 5.51 -4.78
N LEU A 32 -4.43 4.86 -5.10
CA LEU A 32 -4.04 4.59 -6.48
C LEU A 32 -5.11 3.78 -7.22
N LEU A 33 -5.71 2.80 -6.55
CA LEU A 33 -6.71 1.93 -7.16
C LEU A 33 -8.06 2.63 -7.35
N ILE A 34 -8.47 3.48 -6.40
CA ILE A 34 -9.64 4.35 -6.55
C ILE A 34 -9.47 5.26 -7.77
N ILE A 35 -8.31 5.91 -7.89
CA ILE A 35 -7.99 6.78 -9.03
C ILE A 35 -8.01 5.97 -10.33
N GLY A 36 -7.34 4.82 -10.38
CA GLY A 36 -7.30 3.97 -11.57
C GLY A 36 -8.70 3.50 -12.01
N ARG A 37 -9.56 3.16 -11.04
CA ARG A 37 -10.95 2.77 -11.31
C ARG A 37 -11.76 3.94 -11.87
N ILE A 38 -11.63 5.14 -11.29
CA ILE A 38 -12.30 6.35 -11.78
C ILE A 38 -11.85 6.67 -13.21
N ILE A 39 -10.53 6.60 -13.48
CA ILE A 39 -9.99 6.85 -14.82
C ILE A 39 -10.53 5.83 -15.83
N GLY A 40 -10.45 4.53 -15.50
CA GLY A 40 -10.94 3.47 -16.39
C GLY A 40 -12.44 3.60 -16.66
N TYR A 41 -13.19 4.03 -15.66
CA TYR A 41 -14.63 4.30 -15.76
C TYR A 41 -14.94 5.50 -16.67
N LEU A 42 -14.22 6.61 -16.53
CA LEU A 42 -14.35 7.79 -17.42
C LEU A 42 -14.00 7.46 -18.87
N VAL A 43 -12.96 6.65 -19.10
CA VAL A 43 -12.53 6.24 -20.44
C VAL A 43 -13.52 5.26 -21.10
N SER A 44 -14.17 4.41 -20.31
CA SER A 44 -15.09 3.38 -20.82
C SER A 44 -16.43 3.94 -21.29
N GLY A 45 -16.72 5.24 -21.09
CA GLY A 45 -17.98 5.87 -21.51
C GLY A 45 -19.23 5.39 -20.76
N ASN A 46 -19.09 4.43 -19.85
CA ASN A 46 -20.15 3.98 -18.95
C ASN A 46 -20.32 5.04 -17.86
N ALA A 47 -21.21 6.01 -18.09
CA ALA A 47 -21.38 7.18 -17.21
C ALA A 47 -22.28 6.93 -15.97
N GLN A 48 -22.81 5.72 -15.78
CA GLN A 48 -23.78 5.42 -14.73
C GLN A 48 -23.16 4.76 -13.49
N PHE A 49 -22.96 5.56 -12.43
CA PHE A 49 -22.39 5.11 -11.16
C PHE A 49 -23.46 4.32 -10.41
N ASN A 50 -23.64 3.09 -10.84
CA ASN A 50 -24.70 2.22 -10.35
C ASN A 50 -24.25 1.48 -9.08
N GLY A 51 -25.17 0.83 -8.38
CA GLY A 51 -24.87 0.09 -7.15
C GLY A 51 -23.73 -0.93 -7.31
N ASP A 52 -23.65 -1.59 -8.47
CA ASP A 52 -22.62 -2.57 -8.79
C ASP A 52 -21.21 -1.96 -8.81
N PHE A 53 -21.06 -0.70 -9.24
CA PHE A 53 -19.77 -0.01 -9.23
C PHE A 53 -19.23 0.13 -7.80
N PHE A 54 -20.08 0.55 -6.86
CA PHE A 54 -19.68 0.73 -5.46
C PHE A 54 -19.46 -0.62 -4.76
N ALA A 55 -20.25 -1.64 -5.09
CA ALA A 55 -20.06 -2.99 -4.57
C ALA A 55 -18.71 -3.58 -5.01
N GLU A 56 -18.40 -3.52 -6.30
CA GLU A 56 -17.12 -3.97 -6.84
C GLU A 56 -15.93 -3.17 -6.29
N LEU A 57 -16.07 -1.84 -6.18
CA LEU A 57 -15.03 -0.99 -5.60
C LEU A 57 -14.74 -1.40 -4.15
N SER A 58 -15.78 -1.65 -3.36
CA SER A 58 -15.65 -2.05 -1.95
C SER A 58 -14.98 -3.42 -1.81
N LEU A 59 -15.34 -4.39 -2.64
CA LEU A 59 -14.69 -5.70 -2.71
C LEU A 59 -13.21 -5.56 -3.09
N ASN A 60 -12.90 -4.76 -4.10
CA ASN A 60 -11.52 -4.51 -4.52
C ASN A 60 -10.70 -3.87 -3.39
N ILE A 61 -11.24 -2.86 -2.70
CA ILE A 61 -10.59 -2.24 -1.53
C ILE A 61 -10.33 -3.29 -0.44
N ALA A 62 -11.31 -4.14 -0.12
CA ALA A 62 -11.14 -5.18 0.89
C ALA A 62 -10.01 -6.15 0.52
N VAL A 63 -9.98 -6.63 -0.72
CA VAL A 63 -8.93 -7.53 -1.23
C VAL A 63 -7.56 -6.86 -1.15
N ILE A 64 -7.44 -5.59 -1.57
CA ILE A 64 -6.18 -4.85 -1.51
C ILE A 64 -5.71 -4.73 -0.07
N VAL A 65 -6.58 -4.29 0.84
CA VAL A 65 -6.22 -4.11 2.25
C VAL A 65 -5.66 -5.40 2.85
N ILE A 66 -6.29 -6.54 2.56
CA ILE A 66 -5.84 -7.85 3.02
C ILE A 66 -4.48 -8.19 2.38
N VAL A 67 -4.41 -8.20 1.05
CA VAL A 67 -3.22 -8.63 0.31
C VAL A 67 -2.02 -7.71 0.57
N SER A 68 -2.22 -6.39 0.50
CA SER A 68 -1.18 -5.41 0.80
C SER A 68 -0.81 -5.43 2.28
N GLY A 69 -1.75 -5.70 3.18
CA GLY A 69 -1.48 -5.92 4.59
C GLY A 69 -0.46 -7.03 4.81
N PHE A 70 -0.72 -8.21 4.23
CA PHE A 70 0.19 -9.35 4.28
C PHE A 70 1.54 -9.07 3.61
N ILE A 71 1.55 -8.55 2.38
CA ILE A 71 2.79 -8.28 1.64
C ILE A 71 3.65 -7.25 2.37
N ASN A 72 3.08 -6.12 2.80
CA ASN A 72 3.83 -5.08 3.50
C ASN A 72 4.35 -5.57 4.86
N SER A 73 3.63 -6.48 5.51
CA SER A 73 4.08 -7.13 6.74
C SER A 73 5.32 -8.00 6.49
N VAL A 74 5.30 -8.83 5.45
CA VAL A 74 6.46 -9.64 5.04
C VAL A 74 7.65 -8.74 4.69
N ILE A 75 7.43 -7.68 3.91
CA ILE A 75 8.48 -6.71 3.55
C ILE A 75 9.07 -6.06 4.81
N TRP A 76 8.25 -5.72 5.80
CA TRP A 76 8.72 -5.17 7.06
C TRP A 76 9.68 -6.12 7.76
N TYR A 77 9.30 -7.40 7.91
CA TYR A 77 10.16 -8.41 8.52
C TYR A 77 11.47 -8.61 7.76
N VAL A 78 11.43 -8.66 6.43
CA VAL A 78 12.64 -8.78 5.60
C VAL A 78 13.57 -7.58 5.80
N LYS A 79 13.03 -6.36 5.88
CA LYS A 79 13.81 -5.15 6.11
C LYS A 79 14.39 -5.09 7.52
N GLU A 80 13.62 -5.48 8.55
CA GLU A 80 14.14 -5.59 9.93
C GLU A 80 15.25 -6.63 10.02
N PHE A 81 15.08 -7.80 9.40
CA PHE A 81 16.11 -8.84 9.38
C PHE A 81 17.40 -8.35 8.71
N LYS A 82 17.30 -7.73 7.53
CA LYS A 82 18.45 -7.14 6.84
C LYS A 82 19.12 -6.05 7.68
N TYR A 83 18.34 -5.19 8.33
CA TYR A 83 18.86 -4.13 9.18
C TYR A 83 19.68 -4.70 10.35
N ARG A 84 19.13 -5.70 11.05
CA ARG A 84 19.80 -6.38 12.18
C ARG A 84 21.05 -7.14 11.76
N ASN A 85 21.07 -7.74 10.57
CA ASN A 85 22.21 -8.48 10.05
C ASN A 85 23.24 -7.59 9.32
N SER A 86 22.92 -6.31 9.12
CA SER A 86 23.83 -5.30 8.54
C SER A 86 24.45 -4.36 9.60
N LEU A 87 24.00 -4.48 10.84
CA LEU A 87 24.64 -3.98 12.06
C LEU A 87 25.66 -5.00 12.55
#